data_AF-H3C025-F1
#
_entry.id   AF-H3C025-F1
#
_cell.length_a   1.000
_cell.length_b   1.000
_cell.length_c   1.000
_cell.angle_alpha   90.00
_cell.angle_beta   90.00
_cell.angle_gamma   90.00
#
_symmetry.space_group_name_H-M   'P 1'
#
loop_
_entity.id
_entity.type
_entity.pdbx_description
1 polymer ?
#
loop_
_entity_poly.entity_id
_entity_poly.type
_entity_poly.pdbx_seq_one_letter_code
_entity_poly.pdbx_strand_id
1 'polypeptide(L)'
;KRLGARRKSNSLFWPWLKTVRRFLRTGLVRIRVFRSSNQRPRNSFVRLLFRAFLVQQLLRTFSSQTLPTLTLFTKDPCSLCDQAKEALDPLRHRFVLQLVDISLPENRTWFDRYRWDIPVFHLNGRLVMKHHVDLVLLDKLLQEAETNLTDPSISPR
;
A
#
# COMPACT_ATOMS: atom_id res chain seq x y z
N LYS A 1 53.95 36.42 -3.58
CA LYS A 1 53.94 35.17 -2.80
C LYS A 1 53.31 34.08 -3.67
N ARG A 2 54.10 33.07 -4.05
CA ARG A 2 53.68 31.86 -4.78
C ARG A 2 52.96 30.88 -3.83
N LEU A 3 52.46 29.79 -4.42
CA LEU A 3 51.82 28.56 -3.88
C LEU A 3 50.28 28.65 -3.89
N GLY A 4 49.52 27.77 -4.54
CA GLY A 4 49.83 26.57 -5.31
C GLY A 4 48.56 25.93 -5.88
N ALA A 5 48.66 25.55 -7.15
CA ALA A 5 47.90 24.59 -7.95
C ALA A 5 47.00 23.53 -7.27
N ARG A 6 45.76 23.42 -7.81
CA ARG A 6 45.16 22.22 -8.50
C ARG A 6 44.80 21.02 -7.58
N ARG A 7 43.66 20.32 -7.72
CA ARG A 7 43.15 19.68 -8.95
C ARG A 7 41.83 18.92 -8.65
N LYS A 8 40.77 19.17 -9.45
CA LYS A 8 39.75 18.23 -10.02
C LYS A 8 38.82 17.48 -9.02
N SER A 9 37.58 17.08 -9.33
CA SER A 9 36.84 16.95 -10.58
C SER A 9 35.43 16.44 -10.26
N ASN A 10 34.45 16.92 -11.05
CA ASN A 10 33.34 16.16 -11.65
C ASN A 10 32.34 15.46 -10.71
N SER A 11 31.07 15.89 -10.77
CA SER A 11 30.03 15.18 -11.54
C SER A 11 29.22 14.23 -10.64
N LEU A 12 27.93 14.00 -10.79
CA LEU A 12 27.02 14.25 -11.90
C LEU A 12 25.74 14.88 -11.38
N PHE A 13 25.46 16.06 -11.90
CA PHE A 13 24.13 16.61 -12.06
C PHE A 13 23.65 16.11 -13.42
N TRP A 14 22.76 15.13 -13.49
CA TRP A 14 22.18 14.64 -14.76
C TRP A 14 20.75 14.11 -14.52
N PRO A 15 19.89 14.06 -15.56
CA PRO A 15 18.67 14.85 -15.69
C PRO A 15 17.51 13.98 -16.23
N TRP A 16 16.43 13.82 -15.47
CA TRP A 16 15.36 12.91 -15.87
C TRP A 16 14.21 13.63 -16.60
N LEU A 17 14.50 14.23 -17.76
CA LEU A 17 13.47 14.73 -18.69
C LEU A 17 14.09 14.94 -20.09
N LYS A 18 13.96 13.93 -20.97
CA LYS A 18 13.91 14.00 -22.47
C LYS A 18 14.30 12.66 -23.13
N THR A 19 13.52 11.59 -22.98
CA THR A 19 13.52 10.46 -23.95
C THR A 19 12.15 9.77 -24.01
N VAL A 20 11.13 10.49 -24.48
CA VAL A 20 9.85 9.90 -24.95
C VAL A 20 9.84 9.95 -26.46
N ARG A 21 10.39 8.91 -27.11
CA ARG A 21 9.99 8.35 -28.42
C ARG A 21 11.04 7.37 -28.90
N ARG A 22 10.55 6.27 -29.48
CA ARG A 22 11.27 5.28 -30.31
C ARG A 22 11.94 4.15 -29.52
N PHE A 23 11.15 3.13 -29.16
CA PHE A 23 11.53 1.72 -29.33
C PHE A 23 10.29 0.81 -29.18
N LEU A 24 9.50 0.76 -30.26
CA LEU A 24 8.78 -0.46 -30.65
C LEU A 24 9.80 -1.39 -31.33
N ARG A 25 9.67 -2.71 -31.14
CA ARG A 25 10.61 -3.82 -31.49
C ARG A 25 11.48 -4.16 -30.27
N THR A 26 11.45 -5.33 -29.64
CA THR A 26 11.17 -6.70 -30.08
C THR A 26 10.76 -7.52 -28.85
N GLY A 27 9.61 -8.16 -28.88
CA GLY A 27 9.14 -9.02 -27.80
C GLY A 27 7.98 -9.87 -28.26
N LEU A 28 8.16 -10.56 -29.40
CA LEU A 28 7.25 -11.61 -29.84
C LEU A 28 7.25 -12.72 -28.79
N VAL A 29 6.29 -12.69 -27.87
CA VAL A 29 5.76 -13.92 -27.31
C VAL A 29 5.17 -14.66 -28.51
N ARG A 30 5.83 -15.77 -28.88
CA ARG A 30 5.45 -16.63 -29.99
C ARG A 30 4.15 -17.34 -29.64
N ILE A 31 3.04 -16.62 -29.72
CA ILE A 31 1.71 -17.22 -29.71
C ILE A 31 1.66 -18.06 -30.99
N ARG A 32 1.70 -19.39 -30.85
CA ARG A 32 1.24 -20.26 -31.92
C ARG A 32 -0.24 -19.93 -32.14
N VAL A 33 -0.51 -19.03 -33.08
CA VAL A 33 -1.83 -18.92 -33.68
C VAL A 33 -2.01 -20.20 -34.48
N PHE A 34 -2.57 -21.22 -33.83
CA PHE A 34 -3.05 -22.40 -34.51
C PHE A 34 -4.16 -21.93 -35.45
N ARG A 35 -3.84 -21.89 -36.74
CA ARG A 35 -4.77 -21.62 -37.83
C ARG A 35 -5.75 -22.80 -37.88
N SER A 36 -6.74 -22.78 -36.98
CA SER A 36 -7.87 -23.71 -37.01
C SER A 36 -8.80 -23.24 -38.12
N SER A 37 -8.75 -23.97 -39.22
CA SER A 37 -9.72 -23.91 -40.31
C SER A 37 -11.14 -23.88 -39.76
N ASN A 38 -11.81 -22.74 -39.94
CA ASN A 38 -13.24 -22.60 -40.23
C ASN A 38 -14.13 -23.81 -39.88
N GLN A 39 -14.41 -24.01 -38.60
CA GLN A 39 -15.59 -24.77 -38.17
C GLN A 39 -16.30 -23.98 -37.09
N ARG A 40 -17.45 -23.42 -37.47
CA ARG A 40 -18.36 -22.68 -36.58
C ARG A 40 -18.86 -23.68 -35.51
N PRO A 41 -18.60 -23.48 -34.21
CA PRO A 41 -19.22 -24.30 -33.19
C PRO A 41 -20.68 -23.87 -33.06
N ARG A 42 -21.58 -24.61 -33.73
CA ARG A 42 -22.99 -24.72 -33.34
C ARG A 42 -22.97 -25.36 -31.96
N ASN A 43 -23.18 -24.58 -30.89
CA ASN A 43 -23.86 -24.98 -29.63
C ASN A 43 -23.69 -23.88 -28.58
N SER A 44 -24.81 -23.33 -28.09
CA SER A 44 -24.90 -22.19 -27.16
C SER A 44 -24.22 -22.42 -25.81
N PHE A 45 -24.00 -23.68 -25.42
CA PHE A 45 -23.43 -24.09 -24.13
C PHE A 45 -21.97 -23.65 -23.95
N VAL A 46 -21.16 -23.71 -25.01
CA VAL A 46 -19.72 -23.42 -24.94
C VAL A 46 -19.45 -21.92 -24.75
N ARG A 47 -20.35 -21.05 -25.22
CA ARG A 47 -20.28 -19.59 -25.04
C ARG A 47 -20.56 -19.16 -23.60
N LEU A 48 -21.47 -19.83 -22.89
CA LEU A 48 -21.78 -19.52 -21.49
C LEU A 48 -20.64 -19.95 -20.56
N LEU A 49 -20.06 -21.13 -20.81
CA LEU A 49 -18.94 -21.66 -20.01
C LEU A 49 -17.67 -20.80 -20.16
N PHE A 50 -17.38 -20.29 -21.36
CA PHE A 50 -16.27 -19.34 -21.56
C PHE A 50 -16.50 -17.99 -20.84
N ARG A 51 -17.75 -17.50 -20.77
CA ARG A 51 -18.08 -16.26 -20.02
C ARG A 51 -17.98 -16.46 -18.52
N ALA A 52 -18.46 -17.58 -18.00
CA ALA A 52 -18.34 -17.92 -16.58
C ALA A 52 -16.87 -18.06 -16.15
N PHE A 53 -16.02 -18.69 -16.98
CA PHE A 53 -14.59 -18.84 -16.70
C PHE A 53 -13.83 -17.49 -16.68
N LEU A 54 -14.16 -16.57 -17.59
CA LEU A 54 -13.57 -15.23 -17.63
C LEU A 54 -14.00 -14.37 -16.43
N VAL A 55 -15.26 -14.47 -16.00
CA VAL A 55 -15.76 -13.80 -14.79
C VAL A 55 -15.10 -14.39 -13.53
N GLN A 56 -14.94 -15.71 -13.45
CA GLN A 56 -14.29 -16.38 -12.33
C GLN A 56 -12.79 -16.02 -12.22
N GLN A 57 -12.09 -15.84 -13.34
CA GLN A 57 -10.69 -15.37 -13.34
C GLN A 57 -10.59 -13.89 -12.96
N LEU A 58 -11.48 -13.03 -13.46
CA LEU A 58 -11.50 -11.60 -13.13
C LEU A 58 -11.78 -11.35 -11.64
N LEU A 59 -12.66 -12.14 -11.02
CA LEU A 59 -12.95 -12.05 -9.59
C LEU A 59 -11.77 -12.52 -8.72
N ARG A 60 -10.91 -13.42 -9.21
CA ARG A 60 -9.71 -13.90 -8.51
C ARG A 60 -8.52 -12.96 -8.60
N THR A 61 -8.42 -12.15 -9.65
CA THR A 61 -7.26 -11.25 -9.87
C THR A 61 -7.23 -9.98 -9.02
N PHE A 62 -8.31 -9.68 -8.29
CA PHE A 62 -8.38 -8.51 -7.40
C PHE A 62 -8.18 -8.83 -5.90
N SER A 63 -7.59 -9.98 -5.57
CA SER A 63 -7.05 -10.18 -4.22
C SER A 63 -5.68 -9.52 -4.13
N SER A 64 -5.66 -8.19 -4.18
CA SER A 64 -4.50 -7.42 -3.79
C SER A 64 -4.33 -7.63 -2.29
N GLN A 65 -3.26 -8.30 -1.85
CA GLN A 65 -2.90 -8.31 -0.43
C GLN A 65 -2.61 -6.86 -0.02
N THR A 66 -3.61 -6.18 0.53
CA THR A 66 -3.47 -4.79 0.97
C THR A 66 -2.86 -4.79 2.36
N LEU A 67 -1.75 -4.08 2.54
CA LEU A 67 -1.18 -3.84 3.86
C LEU A 67 -2.25 -3.20 4.76
N PRO A 68 -2.29 -3.57 6.06
CA PRO A 68 -3.21 -2.95 6.99
C PRO A 68 -2.93 -1.45 7.10
N THR A 69 -3.97 -0.66 7.25
CA THR A 69 -3.88 0.80 7.37
C THR A 69 -3.88 1.19 8.84
N LEU A 70 -2.80 1.80 9.31
CA LEU A 70 -2.70 2.36 10.67
C LEU A 70 -2.91 3.88 10.60
N THR A 71 -4.02 4.36 11.13
CA THR A 71 -4.31 5.79 11.26
C THR A 71 -3.87 6.30 12.62
N LEU A 72 -2.98 7.29 12.63
CA LEU A 72 -2.49 7.98 13.81
C LEU A 72 -3.11 9.38 13.87
N PHE A 73 -3.90 9.63 14.90
CA PHE A 73 -4.43 10.96 15.18
C PHE A 73 -3.41 11.76 15.98
N THR A 74 -3.03 12.94 15.47
CA THR A 74 -2.04 13.83 16.08
C THR A 74 -2.58 15.25 16.22
N LYS A 75 -1.84 16.08 16.96
CA LYS A 75 -2.09 17.52 17.09
C LYS A 75 -0.76 18.23 17.34
N ASP A 76 -0.60 19.45 16.85
CA ASP A 76 0.54 20.30 17.19
C ASP A 76 0.15 21.37 18.24
N PRO A 77 1.01 21.66 19.25
CA PRO A 77 2.24 20.94 19.62
C PRO A 77 1.97 19.72 20.52
N CYS A 78 2.60 18.57 20.26
CA CYS A 78 2.44 17.34 21.04
C CYS A 78 3.72 16.50 21.08
N SER A 79 4.44 16.54 22.20
CA SER A 79 5.67 15.75 22.39
C SER A 79 5.43 14.23 22.42
N LEU A 80 4.28 13.79 22.94
CA LEU A 80 3.90 12.37 22.97
C LEU A 80 3.69 11.80 21.56
N CYS A 81 3.20 12.64 20.64
CA CYS A 81 2.94 12.26 19.26
C CYS A 81 4.25 12.02 18.49
N ASP A 82 5.32 12.73 18.83
CA ASP A 82 6.62 12.55 18.20
C ASP A 82 7.31 11.27 18.69
N GLN A 83 7.26 11.00 20.00
CA GLN A 83 7.72 9.72 20.56
C GLN A 83 6.98 8.52 19.95
N ALA A 84 5.67 8.66 19.73
CA ALA A 84 4.88 7.64 19.06
C ALA A 84 5.32 7.38 17.61
N LYS A 85 5.65 8.43 16.84
CA LYS A 85 6.14 8.28 15.47
C LYS A 85 7.48 7.55 15.42
N GLU A 86 8.39 7.88 16.35
CA GLU A 86 9.69 7.20 16.47
C GLU A 86 9.52 5.72 16.84
N ALA A 87 8.63 5.41 17.78
CA ALA A 87 8.34 4.03 18.17
C ALA A 87 7.78 3.19 17.01
N LEU A 88 7.06 3.81 16.07
CA LEU A 88 6.49 3.13 14.90
C LEU A 88 7.48 2.94 13.75
N ASP A 89 8.60 3.66 13.73
CA ASP A 89 9.61 3.59 12.67
C ASP A 89 10.10 2.16 12.33
N PRO A 90 10.41 1.28 13.30
CA PRO A 90 10.81 -0.10 13.00
C PRO A 90 9.73 -0.93 12.27
N LEU A 91 8.45 -0.62 12.50
CA LEU A 91 7.32 -1.40 11.98
C LEU A 91 6.69 -0.77 10.72
N ARG A 92 7.16 0.39 10.27
CA ARG A 92 6.60 1.14 9.13
C ARG A 92 6.49 0.37 7.82
N HIS A 93 7.29 -0.67 7.63
CA HIS A 93 7.28 -1.47 6.41
C HIS A 93 6.11 -2.47 6.35
N ARG A 94 5.45 -2.77 7.48
CA ARG A 94 4.37 -3.77 7.59
C ARG A 94 2.98 -3.19 7.42
N PHE A 95 2.82 -1.87 7.52
CA PHE A 95 1.53 -1.19 7.45
C PHE A 95 1.64 0.13 6.69
N VAL A 96 0.49 0.65 6.26
CA VAL A 96 0.39 1.99 5.68
C VAL A 96 0.04 2.97 6.79
N LEU A 97 0.96 3.88 7.13
CA LEU A 97 0.71 4.92 8.13
C LEU A 97 -0.07 6.09 7.51
N GLN A 98 -1.24 6.39 8.08
CA GLN A 98 -2.01 7.59 7.78
C GLN A 98 -1.95 8.53 8.98
N LEU A 99 -1.57 9.78 8.74
CA LEU A 99 -1.53 10.81 9.78
C LEU A 99 -2.74 11.72 9.62
N VAL A 100 -3.50 11.89 10.69
CA VAL A 100 -4.67 12.76 10.73
C VAL A 100 -4.46 13.82 11.81
N ASP A 101 -4.28 15.06 11.38
CA ASP A 101 -4.26 16.19 12.31
C ASP A 101 -5.69 16.55 12.71
N ILE A 102 -5.98 16.37 13.99
CA ILE A 102 -7.30 16.68 14.56
C ILE A 102 -7.50 18.18 14.79
N SER A 103 -6.47 19.00 14.67
CA SER A 103 -6.53 20.46 14.84
C SER A 103 -7.21 21.15 13.67
N LEU A 104 -7.25 20.47 12.51
CA LEU A 104 -7.89 20.97 11.31
C LEU A 104 -9.41 21.04 11.49
N PRO A 105 -10.08 22.10 10.99
CA PRO A 105 -11.53 22.27 11.13
C PRO A 105 -12.32 21.15 10.45
N GLU A 106 -11.78 20.51 9.42
CA GLU A 106 -12.37 19.36 8.73
C GLU A 106 -12.51 18.14 9.65
N ASN A 107 -11.63 18.01 10.65
CA ASN A 107 -11.56 16.88 11.57
C ASN A 107 -12.13 17.20 12.96
N ARG A 108 -12.99 18.22 13.06
CA ARG A 108 -13.57 18.67 14.35
C ARG A 108 -14.27 17.54 15.12
N THR A 109 -14.88 16.61 14.41
CA THR A 109 -15.50 15.40 15.01
C THR A 109 -14.49 14.56 15.78
N TRP A 110 -13.28 14.41 15.26
CA TRP A 110 -12.18 13.72 15.93
C TRP A 110 -11.60 14.54 17.06
N PHE A 111 -11.54 15.87 16.91
CA PHE A 111 -11.13 16.77 17.98
C PHE A 111 -12.00 16.62 19.22
N ASP A 112 -13.32 16.69 19.06
CA ASP A 112 -14.25 16.61 20.19
C ASP A 112 -14.16 15.25 20.91
N ARG A 113 -13.88 14.18 20.17
CA ARG A 113 -13.73 12.83 20.71
C ARG A 113 -12.39 12.57 21.38
N TYR A 114 -11.29 12.99 20.76
CA TYR A 114 -9.94 12.54 21.12
C TYR A 114 -9.04 13.65 21.67
N ARG A 115 -9.49 14.90 21.83
CA ARG A 115 -8.66 16.03 22.30
C ARG A 115 -7.79 15.76 23.54
N TRP A 116 -8.19 14.83 24.42
CA TRP A 116 -7.47 14.47 25.64
C TRP A 116 -6.83 13.07 25.59
N ASP A 117 -7.03 12.32 24.50
CA ASP A 117 -6.61 10.93 24.34
C ASP A 117 -5.49 10.73 23.31
N ILE A 118 -5.00 11.81 22.72
CA ILE A 118 -3.94 11.82 21.70
C ILE A 118 -2.59 11.39 22.31
N PRO A 119 -1.78 10.55 21.64
CA PRO A 119 -2.00 9.94 20.32
C PRO A 119 -2.99 8.77 20.36
N VAL A 120 -3.86 8.70 19.34
CA VAL A 120 -4.83 7.61 19.16
C VAL A 120 -4.52 6.84 17.88
N PHE A 121 -4.60 5.52 17.93
CA PHE A 121 -4.25 4.63 16.82
C PHE A 121 -5.44 3.79 16.40
N HIS A 122 -5.80 3.88 15.11
CA HIS A 122 -6.78 3.01 14.50
C HIS A 122 -6.12 2.06 13.51
N LEU A 123 -6.39 0.76 13.60
CA LEU A 123 -5.98 -0.23 12.61
C LEU A 123 -7.19 -0.64 11.78
N ASN A 124 -7.13 -0.46 10.48
CA ASN A 124 -8.24 -0.73 9.55
C ASN A 124 -9.57 -0.08 10.01
N GLY A 125 -9.48 1.15 10.55
CA GLY A 125 -10.63 1.90 11.05
C GLY A 125 -11.12 1.50 12.46
N ARG A 126 -10.51 0.51 13.12
CA ARG A 126 -10.82 0.10 14.50
C ARG A 126 -9.84 0.72 15.48
N LEU A 127 -10.34 1.29 16.58
CA LEU A 127 -9.50 1.78 17.68
C LEU A 127 -8.72 0.63 18.32
N VAL A 128 -7.39 0.74 18.35
CA VAL A 128 -6.50 -0.27 18.92
C VAL A 128 -5.92 0.18 20.25
N MET A 129 -5.31 1.37 20.26
CA MET A 129 -4.59 1.88 21.43
C MET A 129 -4.61 3.41 21.44
N LYS A 130 -4.32 3.97 22.61
CA LYS A 130 -4.26 5.41 22.85
C LYS A 130 -3.20 5.75 23.90
N HIS A 131 -2.78 7.02 23.96
CA HIS A 131 -1.77 7.59 24.87
C HIS A 131 -0.34 7.08 24.67
N HIS A 132 -0.15 5.76 24.53
CA HIS A 132 1.15 5.10 24.38
C HIS A 132 1.13 4.07 23.25
N VAL A 133 2.29 3.86 22.63
CA VAL A 133 2.50 2.80 21.65
C VAL A 133 2.91 1.53 22.37
N ASP A 134 2.10 0.48 22.26
CA ASP A 134 2.47 -0.87 22.67
C ASP A 134 2.87 -1.68 21.43
N LEU A 135 4.17 -1.87 21.27
CA LEU A 135 4.75 -2.60 20.14
C LEU A 135 4.32 -4.08 20.14
N VAL A 136 4.20 -4.68 21.32
CA VAL A 136 3.84 -6.10 21.46
C VAL A 136 2.38 -6.31 21.04
N LEU A 137 1.49 -5.41 21.45
CA LEU A 137 0.10 -5.43 21.01
C LEU A 137 -0.02 -5.16 19.51
N LEU A 138 0.70 -4.15 19.00
CA LEU A 138 0.67 -3.81 17.58
C LEU A 138 1.14 -4.97 16.71
N ASP A 139 2.25 -5.63 17.08
CA ASP A 139 2.78 -6.78 16.34
C ASP A 139 1.80 -7.94 16.26
N LYS A 140 1.12 -8.25 17.37
CA LYS A 140 0.07 -9.28 17.39
C LYS A 140 -1.07 -8.94 16.43
N LEU A 141 -1.54 -7.70 16.45
CA LEU A 141 -2.64 -7.25 15.59
C LEU A 141 -2.26 -7.20 14.12
N LEU A 142 -1.02 -6.83 13.81
CA LEU A 142 -0.48 -6.90 12.44
C LEU A 142 -0.39 -8.35 11.97
N GLN A 143 0.09 -9.25 12.83
CA GLN A 143 0.16 -10.68 12.52
C GLN A 143 -1.23 -11.29 12.31
N GLU A 144 -2.21 -10.93 13.15
CA GLU A 144 -3.62 -11.32 12.95
C GLU A 144 -4.17 -10.77 11.62
N ALA A 145 -3.85 -9.53 11.25
CA ALA A 145 -4.27 -8.97 9.97
C ALA A 145 -3.65 -9.71 8.77
N GLU A 146 -2.37 -10.11 8.88
CA GLU A 146 -1.67 -10.90 7.86
C GLU A 146 -2.26 -12.32 7.72
N THR A 147 -2.59 -12.99 8.83
CA THR A 147 -3.15 -14.36 8.80
C THR A 147 -4.59 -14.39 8.24
N ASN A 148 -5.42 -13.41 8.60
CA ASN A 148 -6.77 -13.27 8.06
C ASN A 148 -6.78 -13.04 6.53
N LEU A 149 -5.69 -12.53 5.95
CA LEU A 149 -5.54 -12.42 4.49
C LEU A 149 -5.17 -13.74 3.82
N THR A 150 -4.60 -14.70 4.57
CA THR A 150 -4.15 -16.00 4.03
C THR A 150 -5.21 -17.10 4.05
N ASP A 151 -6.31 -16.95 4.81
CA ASP A 151 -7.43 -17.89 4.79
C ASP A 151 -8.78 -17.21 5.05
N PRO A 152 -9.53 -16.81 4.01
CA PRO A 152 -10.87 -16.24 4.19
C PRO A 152 -11.92 -17.26 4.67
N SER A 153 -11.56 -18.52 4.93
CA SER A 153 -12.51 -19.55 5.39
C SER A 153 -12.64 -19.67 6.92
N ILE A 154 -11.80 -18.97 7.70
CA ILE A 154 -11.85 -19.02 9.17
C ILE A 154 -12.21 -17.63 9.72
N SER A 155 -13.50 -17.30 9.71
CA SER A 155 -14.01 -16.20 10.54
C SER A 155 -14.10 -16.68 12.01
N PRO A 156 -13.55 -15.97 13.00
CA PRO A 156 -13.85 -16.26 14.40
C PRO A 156 -15.33 -15.96 14.64
N ARG A 157 -16.04 -16.95 15.20
CA ARG A 157 -17.44 -16.85 15.62
C ARG A 157 -17.52 -16.26 17.02
#